data_AF-A0A3G8GRM1-F1
#
_entry.id   AF-A0A3G8GRM1-F1
#
_cell.length_a   1.000
_cell.length_b   1.000
_cell.length_c   1.000
_cell.angle_alpha   90.00
_cell.angle_beta   90.00
_cell.angle_gamma   90.00
#
_symmetry.space_group_name_H-M   'P 1'
#
loop_
_entity.id
_entity.type
_entity.pdbx_description
1 polymer ?
#
loop_
_entity_poly.entity_id
_entity_poly.type
_entity_poly.pdbx_seq_one_letter_code
_entity_poly.pdbx_strand_id
1 'polypeptide(L)'
;MNPITPSPNQAYNAPDPDFEAGRAAALVWFGQAFKSMGAYRDAARCALVRNIENESEAAAASCLFNEGFAKGIADAIAGVRHG
;
A
#
# COMPACT_ATOMS: atom_id res chain seq x y z
N MET A 1 -43.18 -18.94 -26.13
CA MET A 1 -41.79 -18.87 -25.62
C MET A 1 -40.91 -18.48 -26.78
N ASN A 2 -40.44 -17.22 -26.82
CA ASN A 2 -39.44 -16.81 -27.81
C ASN A 2 -38.04 -17.06 -27.25
N PRO A 3 -37.07 -17.48 -28.07
CA PRO A 3 -35.72 -17.78 -27.62
C PRO A 3 -34.97 -16.50 -27.26
N ILE A 4 -34.17 -16.53 -26.18
CA ILE A 4 -33.23 -15.46 -25.85
C ILE A 4 -32.05 -15.56 -26.82
N THR A 5 -32.02 -14.71 -27.84
CA THR A 5 -30.80 -14.42 -28.59
C THR A 5 -29.98 -13.38 -27.83
N PRO A 6 -28.70 -13.65 -27.50
CA PRO A 6 -27.85 -12.64 -26.88
C PRO A 6 -27.62 -11.47 -27.85
N SER A 7 -27.75 -10.24 -27.34
CA SER A 7 -27.50 -9.03 -28.11
C SER A 7 -26.01 -8.93 -28.52
N PRO A 8 -25.69 -8.71 -29.80
CA PRO A 8 -24.31 -8.71 -30.32
C PRO A 8 -23.46 -7.47 -29.95
N ASN A 9 -23.92 -6.58 -29.06
CA ASN A 9 -23.30 -5.27 -28.82
C ASN A 9 -22.90 -4.99 -27.36
N GLN A 10 -22.40 -5.97 -26.60
CA GLN A 10 -21.56 -5.62 -25.44
C GLN A 10 -20.16 -5.24 -25.94
N ALA A 11 -20.08 -4.07 -26.60
CA ALA A 11 -18.81 -3.36 -26.71
C ALA A 11 -18.32 -3.16 -25.28
N TYR A 12 -17.15 -3.73 -24.97
CA TYR A 12 -16.41 -3.40 -23.76
C TYR A 12 -15.92 -1.96 -23.96
N ASN A 13 -16.82 -0.98 -23.79
CA ASN A 13 -16.49 0.43 -23.94
C ASN A 13 -15.35 0.71 -22.96
N ALA A 14 -14.32 1.41 -23.46
CA ALA A 14 -13.26 1.92 -22.59
C ALA A 14 -13.91 2.58 -21.36
N PRO A 15 -13.36 2.37 -20.15
CA PRO A 15 -13.93 2.94 -18.94
C PRO A 15 -14.19 4.44 -19.12
N ASP A 16 -15.32 4.89 -18.57
CA ASP A 16 -15.77 6.28 -18.63
C ASP A 16 -14.62 7.25 -18.27
N PRO A 17 -14.43 8.38 -18.98
CA PRO A 17 -13.34 9.31 -18.70
C PRO A 17 -13.27 9.76 -17.24
N ASP A 18 -14.41 9.91 -16.56
CA ASP A 18 -14.47 10.29 -15.15
C ASP A 18 -14.02 9.13 -14.25
N PHE A 19 -14.33 7.89 -14.62
CA PHE A 19 -13.82 6.70 -13.93
C PHE A 19 -12.28 6.61 -14.04
N GLU A 20 -11.72 6.79 -15.24
CA GLU A 20 -10.26 6.77 -15.42
C GLU A 20 -9.56 7.93 -14.71
N ALA A 21 -10.16 9.12 -14.70
CA ALA A 21 -9.66 10.25 -13.93
C ALA A 21 -9.61 9.94 -12.43
N GLY A 22 -10.68 9.34 -11.88
CA GLY A 22 -10.73 8.88 -10.50
C GLY A 22 -9.67 7.82 -10.19
N ARG A 23 -9.52 6.82 -11.06
CA ARG A 23 -8.50 5.77 -10.94
C ARG A 23 -7.07 6.34 -10.94
N ALA A 24 -6.79 7.28 -11.85
CA ALA A 24 -5.49 7.94 -11.94
C ALA A 24 -5.21 8.80 -10.69
N ALA A 25 -6.20 9.56 -10.21
CA ALA A 25 -6.08 10.36 -9.00
C ALA A 25 -5.78 9.50 -7.77
N ALA A 26 -6.46 8.36 -7.64
CA ALA A 26 -6.19 7.41 -6.56
C ALA A 26 -4.75 6.88 -6.59
N LEU A 27 -4.24 6.50 -7.76
CA LEU A 27 -2.85 6.04 -7.91
C LEU A 27 -1.83 7.11 -7.53
N VAL A 28 -2.05 8.35 -7.95
CA VAL A 28 -1.21 9.49 -7.57
C VAL A 28 -1.21 9.69 -6.06
N TRP A 29 -2.40 9.68 -5.44
CA TRP A 29 -2.54 9.83 -4.00
C TRP A 29 -1.84 8.71 -3.23
N PHE A 30 -2.04 7.44 -3.62
CA PHE A 30 -1.33 6.31 -3.03
C PHE A 30 0.19 6.45 -3.16
N GLY A 31 0.69 6.90 -4.33
CA GLY A 31 2.12 7.17 -4.52
C GLY A 31 2.68 8.18 -3.50
N GLN A 32 1.95 9.27 -3.23
CA GLN A 32 2.36 10.26 -2.22
C GLN A 32 2.27 9.70 -0.78
N ALA A 33 1.24 8.90 -0.49
CA ALA A 33 1.10 8.24 0.80
C ALA A 33 2.26 7.27 1.05
N PHE A 34 2.62 6.44 0.07
CA PHE A 34 3.76 5.53 0.16
C PHE A 34 5.09 6.26 0.38
N LYS A 35 5.30 7.40 -0.30
CA LYS A 35 6.49 8.22 -0.09
C LYS A 35 6.58 8.73 1.36
N SER A 36 5.49 9.26 1.88
CA SER A 36 5.44 9.79 3.26
C SER A 36 5.63 8.69 4.29
N MET A 37 5.03 7.53 4.05
CA MET A 37 5.17 6.34 4.89
C MET A 37 6.61 5.81 4.90
N GLY A 38 7.29 5.77 3.75
CA GLY A 38 8.70 5.41 3.65
C GLY A 38 9.60 6.35 4.44
N ALA A 39 9.37 7.67 4.33
CA ALA A 39 10.11 8.67 5.11
C ALA A 39 9.92 8.49 6.63
N TYR A 40 8.69 8.23 7.07
CA TYR A 40 8.41 7.93 8.48
C TYR A 40 9.12 6.66 8.94
N ARG A 41 9.03 5.56 8.17
CA ARG A 41 9.73 4.30 8.46
C ARG A 41 11.21 4.53 8.67
N ASP A 42 11.85 5.25 7.75
CA ASP A 42 13.29 5.45 7.78
C ASP A 42 13.70 6.35 8.97
N ALA A 43 12.95 7.42 9.24
CA ALA A 43 13.18 8.26 10.42
C ALA A 43 13.03 7.49 11.75
N ALA A 44 11.97 6.70 11.89
CA ALA A 44 11.71 5.91 13.08
C ALA A 44 12.77 4.80 13.27
N ARG A 45 13.18 4.12 12.18
CA ARG A 45 14.26 3.13 12.21
C ARG A 45 15.59 3.74 12.61
N CYS A 46 15.95 4.90 12.03
CA CYS A 46 17.14 5.63 12.41
C CYS A 46 17.12 6.02 13.89
N ALA A 47 15.97 6.49 14.40
CA ALA A 47 15.83 6.83 15.81
C ALA A 47 15.98 5.60 16.73
N LEU A 48 15.47 4.44 16.33
CA LEU A 48 15.61 3.18 17.07
C LEU A 48 17.08 2.76 17.23
N VAL A 49 17.84 2.79 16.14
CA VAL A 49 19.21 2.24 16.13
C VAL A 49 20.29 3.25 16.53
N ARG A 50 19.93 4.52 16.73
CA ARG A 50 20.90 5.63 16.93
C ARG A 50 21.88 5.45 18.08
N ASN A 51 21.50 4.67 19.10
CA ASN A 51 22.28 4.47 20.33
C ASN A 51 22.85 3.05 20.43
N ILE A 52 22.73 2.24 19.37
CA ILE A 52 23.28 0.89 19.34
C ILE A 52 24.69 0.98 18.77
N GLU A 53 25.71 0.81 19.62
CA GLU A 53 27.12 0.93 19.22
C GLU A 53 27.60 -0.29 18.42
N ASN A 54 27.01 -1.46 18.66
CA ASN A 54 27.35 -2.68 17.93
C ASN A 54 26.64 -2.69 16.56
N GLU A 55 27.41 -2.65 15.48
CA GLU A 55 26.88 -2.62 14.10
C GLU A 55 26.00 -3.82 13.75
N SER A 56 26.35 -5.02 14.24
CA SER A 56 25.58 -6.24 14.00
C SER A 56 24.22 -6.18 14.69
N GLU A 57 24.19 -5.70 15.94
CA GLU A 57 22.95 -5.50 16.68
C GLU A 57 22.07 -4.40 16.06
N ALA A 58 22.69 -3.31 15.59
CA ALA A 58 21.98 -2.24 14.89
C ALA A 58 21.36 -2.71 13.57
N ALA A 59 22.07 -3.58 12.84
CA ALA A 59 21.57 -4.20 11.62
C ALA A 59 20.40 -5.16 11.92
N ALA A 60 20.53 -6.01 12.94
CA ALA A 60 19.46 -6.92 13.37
C ALA A 60 18.20 -6.15 13.81
N ALA A 61 18.36 -5.10 14.61
CA ALA A 61 17.26 -4.22 15.03
C ALA A 61 16.59 -3.53 13.84
N SER A 62 17.37 -3.09 12.84
CA SER A 62 16.84 -2.52 11.60
C SER A 62 16.00 -3.53 10.81
N CYS A 63 16.44 -4.79 10.69
CA CYS A 63 15.69 -5.85 10.01
C CYS A 63 14.36 -6.12 10.72
N LEU A 64 14.39 -6.36 12.03
CA LEU A 64 13.18 -6.62 12.83
C LEU A 64 12.20 -5.45 12.79
N PHE A 65 12.70 -4.21 12.83
CA PHE A 65 11.86 -3.03 12.67
C PHE A 65 11.13 -3.02 11.32
N ASN A 66 11.84 -3.31 10.23
CA ASN A 66 11.24 -3.34 8.89
C ASN A 66 10.17 -4.43 8.76
N GLU A 67 10.41 -5.61 9.34
CA GLU A 67 9.44 -6.71 9.38
C GLU A 67 8.18 -6.32 10.16
N GLY A 68 8.34 -5.76 11.37
CA GLY A 68 7.23 -5.29 12.19
C GLY A 68 6.44 -4.16 11.52
N PHE A 69 7.13 -3.23 10.86
CA PHE A 69 6.50 -2.15 10.10
C PHE A 69 5.68 -2.68 8.92
N ALA A 70 6.22 -3.63 8.16
CA ALA A 70 5.51 -4.27 7.05
C ALA A 70 4.28 -5.05 7.52
N LYS A 71 4.41 -5.82 8.62
CA LYS A 71 3.28 -6.51 9.28
C LYS A 71 2.19 -5.53 9.70
N GLY A 72 2.56 -4.41 10.33
CA GLY A 72 1.61 -3.39 10.76
C GLY A 72 0.83 -2.75 9.61
N ILE A 73 1.48 -2.48 8.48
CA ILE A 73 0.80 -2.01 7.26
C ILE A 73 -0.18 -3.05 6.74
N ALA A 74 0.25 -4.31 6.64
CA ALA A 74 -0.59 -5.39 6.16
C ALA A 74 -1.84 -5.56 7.04
N ASP A 75 -1.67 -5.51 8.37
CA ASP A 75 -2.75 -5.59 9.33
C ASP A 75 -3.72 -4.40 9.20
N ALA A 76 -3.20 -3.18 9.03
CA ALA A 76 -4.01 -1.98 8.83
C ALA A 76 -4.84 -2.04 7.54
N ILE A 77 -4.26 -2.50 6.44
CA ILE A 77 -4.96 -2.68 5.15
C ILE A 77 -6.01 -3.79 5.26
N ALA A 78 -5.69 -4.88 5.97
CA ALA A 78 -6.63 -5.98 6.23
C ALA A 78 -7.75 -5.61 7.21
N GLY A 79 -7.69 -4.43 7.84
CA GLY A 79 -8.70 -3.97 8.80
C GLY A 79 -8.63 -4.68 10.16
N VAL A 80 -7.47 -5.25 10.51
CA VAL A 80 -7.27 -5.90 11.82
C VAL A 80 -7.30 -4.82 12.91
N ARG A 81 -8.26 -4.93 13.83
CA ARG A 81 -8.35 -4.07 15.01
C ARG A 81 -7.52 -4.69 16.13
N HIS A 82 -6.39 -4.07 16.45
CA HIS A 82 -5.67 -4.34 17.69
C HIS A 82 -6.37 -3.56 18.80
N GLY A 83 -7.18 -4.27 19.61
CA GLY A 83 -7.82 -3.76 20.82
C GLY A 83 -6.95 -3.94 22.05
#